data_AF-A0A958NDN4-F1
#
_entry.id   AF-A0A958NDN4-F1
#
_cell.length_a   1.000
_cell.length_b   1.000
_cell.length_c   1.000
_cell.angle_alpha   90.00
_cell.angle_beta   90.00
_cell.angle_gamma   90.00
#
_symmetry.space_group_name_H-M   'P 1'
#
loop_
_entity.id
_entity.type
_entity.pdbx_description
1 polymer ?
#
loop_
_entity_poly.entity_id
_entity_poly.type
_entity_poly.pdbx_seq_one_letter_code
_entity_poly.pdbx_strand_id
1 'polypeptide(L)'
;MKQKVILFLIGIVLGGLVAGWLVSSSWKKQFEIDYCTDLLGLVNTASEIRFSRHADLGTYIESKLPMYVTVVDREFGQSEAAVSALTGVKNFYMMHSLPVPVEIKPILDALPAQP
;
A
#
# COMPACT_ATOMS: atom_id res chain seq x y z
N MET A 1 28.37 41.49 -15.90
CA MET A 1 28.49 40.49 -14.81
C MET A 1 27.15 40.10 -14.18
N LYS A 2 26.26 41.04 -13.82
CA LYS A 2 25.00 40.74 -13.09
C LYS A 2 24.06 39.74 -13.79
N GLN A 3 23.86 39.81 -15.11
CA GLN A 3 23.02 38.85 -15.86
C GLN A 3 23.52 37.40 -15.80
N LYS A 4 24.84 37.18 -15.86
CA LYS A 4 25.42 35.82 -15.79
C LYS A 4 25.23 35.19 -14.40
N VAL A 5 25.31 36.00 -13.35
CA VAL A 5 25.06 35.57 -11.97
C VAL A 5 23.59 35.22 -11.76
N ILE A 6 22.67 36.00 -12.33
CA ILE A 6 21.22 35.72 -12.25
C ILE A 6 20.87 34.40 -12.97
N LEU A 7 21.40 34.17 -14.18
CA LEU A 7 21.19 32.92 -14.91
C LEU A 7 21.75 31.71 -14.16
N PHE A 8 22.91 31.86 -13.52
CA PHE A 8 23.50 30.81 -12.69
C PHE A 8 22.62 30.46 -11.47
N LEU A 9 22.10 31.47 -10.78
CA LEU A 9 21.20 31.26 -9.63
C LEU A 9 19.89 30.60 -10.04
N ILE A 10 19.30 30.99 -11.18
CA ILE A 10 18.10 30.35 -11.73
C ILE A 10 18.38 28.87 -12.05
N GLY A 11 19.55 28.56 -12.60
CA GLY A 11 19.97 27.18 -12.87
C GLY A 11 20.06 26.33 -11.60
N ILE A 12 20.59 26.88 -10.50
CA ILE A 12 20.65 26.19 -9.21
C ILE A 12 19.25 25.93 -8.64
N VAL A 13 18.36 26.93 -8.69
CA VAL A 13 17.00 26.79 -8.18
C VAL A 13 16.21 25.76 -8.98
N LEU A 14 16.28 25.81 -10.31
CA LEU A 14 15.63 24.82 -11.18
C LEU A 14 16.22 23.42 -10.98
N GLY A 15 17.54 23.29 -10.92
CA GLY A 15 18.21 22.01 -10.66
C GLY A 15 17.80 21.41 -9.32
N GLY A 16 17.73 22.22 -8.26
CA GLY A 16 17.28 21.81 -6.93
C GLY A 16 15.81 21.37 -6.91
N LEU A 17 14.94 22.09 -7.61
CA LEU A 17 13.51 21.72 -7.71
C LEU A 17 13.31 20.40 -8.45
N VAL A 18 14.00 20.18 -9.56
CA VAL A 18 13.91 18.92 -10.33
C VAL A 18 14.45 17.74 -9.51
N ALA A 19 15.60 17.91 -8.86
CA ALA A 19 16.17 16.87 -8.00
C ALA A 19 15.25 16.54 -6.82
N GLY A 20 14.69 17.55 -6.15
CA GLY A 20 13.74 17.37 -5.06
C GLY A 20 12.47 16.63 -5.49
N TRP A 21 11.94 16.95 -6.67
CA TRP A 21 10.77 16.27 -7.22
C TRP A 21 11.05 14.79 -7.54
N LEU A 22 12.19 14.49 -8.17
CA LEU A 22 12.59 13.11 -8.49
C LEU A 22 12.78 12.26 -7.23
N VAL A 23 13.46 12.80 -6.21
CA VAL A 23 13.67 12.10 -4.94
C VAL A 23 12.35 11.86 -4.22
N SER A 24 11.46 12.86 -4.17
CA SER A 24 10.14 12.71 -3.55
C SER A 24 9.28 11.67 -4.27
N SER A 25 9.28 11.66 -5.61
CA SER A 25 8.54 10.69 -6.40
C SER A 25 9.05 9.26 -6.18
N SER A 26 10.37 9.07 -6.17
CA SER A 26 10.96 7.75 -5.94
C SER A 26 10.70 7.24 -4.52
N TRP A 27 10.77 8.13 -3.53
CA TRP A 27 10.52 7.76 -2.13
C TRP A 27 9.05 7.37 -1.90
N LYS A 28 8.10 8.10 -2.49
CA LYS A 28 6.67 7.75 -2.42
C LYS A 28 6.40 6.38 -3.03
N LYS A 29 6.98 6.09 -4.20
CA LYS A 29 6.82 4.80 -4.87
C LYS A 29 7.43 3.65 -4.06
N GLN A 30 8.61 3.86 -3.46
CA GLN A 30 9.22 2.86 -2.60
C GLN A 30 8.36 2.61 -1.36
N PHE A 31 7.88 3.67 -0.72
CA PHE A 31 7.00 3.58 0.44
C PHE A 31 5.69 2.82 0.14
N GLU A 32 5.09 3.07 -1.02
CA GLU A 32 3.92 2.33 -1.51
C GLU A 32 4.22 0.83 -1.63
N ILE A 33 5.33 0.47 -2.29
CA ILE A 33 5.73 -0.93 -2.48
C ILE A 33 5.98 -1.61 -1.14
N ASP A 34 6.70 -0.95 -0.23
CA ASP A 34 7.03 -1.48 1.09
C ASP A 34 5.73 -1.72 1.89
N TYR A 35 4.82 -0.74 1.90
CA TYR A 35 3.56 -0.85 2.64
C TYR A 35 2.63 -1.94 2.08
N CYS A 36 2.54 -2.07 0.76
CA CYS A 36 1.76 -3.14 0.12
C CYS A 36 2.37 -4.53 0.39
N THR A 37 3.70 -4.63 0.41
CA THR A 37 4.43 -5.86 0.74
C THR A 37 4.19 -6.26 2.19
N ASP A 38 4.22 -5.30 3.12
CA ASP A 38 3.91 -5.54 4.53
C ASP A 38 2.47 -6.04 4.73
N LEU A 39 1.50 -5.46 4.01
CA LEU A 39 0.11 -5.96 4.04
C LEU A 39 0.03 -7.41 3.54
N LEU A 40 0.69 -7.75 2.44
CA LEU A 40 0.74 -9.12 1.94
C LEU A 40 1.42 -10.08 2.92
N GLY A 41 2.50 -9.64 3.56
CA GLY A 41 3.17 -10.39 4.62
C GLY A 41 2.23 -10.68 5.79
N LEU A 42 1.48 -9.67 6.24
CA LEU A 42 0.51 -9.78 7.31
C LEU A 42 -0.64 -10.75 6.97
N VAL A 43 -1.12 -10.72 5.71
CA VAL A 43 -2.10 -11.69 5.20
C VAL A 43 -1.54 -13.10 5.18
N ASN A 44 -0.32 -13.30 4.71
CA ASN A 44 0.30 -14.61 4.66
C ASN A 44 0.51 -15.18 6.06
N THR A 45 1.01 -14.37 7.01
CA THR A 45 1.15 -14.76 8.41
C THR A 45 -0.19 -15.10 9.04
N ALA A 46 -1.25 -14.32 8.79
CA ALA A 46 -2.60 -14.64 9.26
C ALA A 46 -3.08 -16.00 8.72
N SER A 47 -2.80 -16.28 7.45
CA SER A 47 -3.12 -17.55 6.79
C SER A 47 -2.39 -18.73 7.46
N GLU A 48 -1.06 -18.62 7.64
CA GLU A 48 -0.24 -19.65 8.29
C GLU A 48 -0.67 -19.92 9.75
N ILE A 49 -1.03 -18.87 10.49
CA ILE A 49 -1.50 -19.00 11.87
C ILE A 49 -2.83 -19.75 11.94
N ARG A 50 -3.73 -19.52 10.99
CA ARG A 50 -4.99 -20.29 10.90
C ARG A 50 -4.73 -21.76 10.62
N PHE A 51 -3.81 -22.06 9.72
CA PHE A 51 -3.44 -23.45 9.44
C PHE A 51 -2.75 -24.14 10.64
N SER A 52 -2.02 -23.40 11.48
CA SER A 52 -1.28 -23.91 12.65
C SER A 52 -2.04 -23.85 13.98
N ARG A 53 -3.31 -23.40 14.01
CA ARG A 53 -4.19 -23.34 15.20
C ARG A 53 -3.72 -22.42 16.35
N HIS A 54 -2.88 -21.42 16.10
CA HIS A 54 -2.53 -20.40 17.10
C HIS A 54 -3.60 -19.28 17.17
N ALA A 55 -4.75 -19.58 17.77
CA ALA A 55 -5.95 -18.72 17.74
C ALA A 55 -5.75 -17.29 18.26
N ASP A 56 -4.95 -17.10 19.31
CA ASP A 56 -4.77 -15.78 19.94
C ASP A 56 -3.92 -14.83 19.09
N LEU A 57 -2.88 -15.34 18.43
CA LEU A 57 -2.05 -14.56 17.51
C LEU A 57 -2.81 -14.22 16.22
N GLY A 58 -3.64 -15.14 15.73
CA GLY A 58 -4.43 -14.94 14.51
C GLY A 58 -5.45 -13.81 14.70
N THR A 59 -6.12 -13.78 15.84
CA THR A 59 -7.13 -12.75 16.15
C THR A 59 -6.52 -11.35 16.22
N TYR A 60 -5.32 -11.21 16.81
CA TYR A 60 -4.63 -9.92 16.85
C TYR A 60 -4.26 -9.43 15.45
N ILE A 61 -3.71 -10.30 14.61
CA ILE A 61 -3.28 -9.94 13.25
C ILE A 61 -4.49 -9.63 12.36
N GLU A 62 -5.54 -10.45 12.42
CA GLU A 62 -6.79 -10.22 11.69
C GLU A 62 -7.44 -8.88 12.08
N SER A 63 -7.35 -8.47 13.35
CA SER A 63 -7.87 -7.17 13.81
C SER A 63 -7.19 -5.96 13.17
N LYS A 64 -5.96 -6.12 12.65
CA LYS A 64 -5.22 -5.03 11.99
C LYS A 64 -5.56 -4.90 10.52
N LEU A 65 -5.96 -5.98 9.86
CA LEU A 65 -6.24 -6.00 8.42
C LEU A 65 -7.17 -4.86 7.95
N PRO A 66 -8.29 -4.54 8.64
CA PRO A 66 -9.17 -3.47 8.19
C PRO A 66 -8.50 -2.10 8.12
N MET A 67 -7.64 -1.80 9.09
CA MET A 67 -6.89 -0.54 9.14
C MET A 67 -5.93 -0.45 7.94
N TYR A 68 -5.14 -1.50 7.70
CA TYR A 68 -4.19 -1.50 6.59
C TYR A 68 -4.89 -1.41 5.22
N VAL A 69 -6.00 -2.13 5.04
CA VAL A 69 -6.80 -2.05 3.82
C VAL A 69 -7.31 -0.63 3.58
N THR A 70 -7.80 0.03 4.62
CA THR A 70 -8.28 1.42 4.53
C THR A 70 -7.15 2.38 4.14
N VAL A 71 -5.95 2.19 4.68
CA VAL A 71 -4.78 3.03 4.34
C VAL A 71 -4.34 2.77 2.89
N VAL A 72 -4.27 1.51 2.46
CA VAL A 72 -3.89 1.16 1.08
C VAL A 72 -4.88 1.74 0.08
N ASP A 73 -6.18 1.61 0.32
CA ASP A 73 -7.20 2.19 -0.56
C ASP A 73 -7.10 3.72 -0.64
N ARG A 74 -6.99 4.38 0.52
CA ARG A 74 -6.97 5.85 0.58
C ARG A 74 -5.72 6.46 -0.05
N GLU A 75 -4.55 5.89 0.22
CA GLU A 75 -3.26 6.47 -0.19
C GLU A 75 -2.79 5.95 -1.55
N PHE A 76 -3.17 4.71 -1.91
CA PHE A 76 -2.59 3.98 -3.04
C PHE A 76 -3.61 3.29 -3.93
N GLY A 77 -4.93 3.40 -3.70
CA GLY A 77 -5.95 2.52 -4.30
C GLY A 77 -5.99 2.41 -5.83
N GLN A 78 -5.37 3.34 -6.56
CA GLN A 78 -5.26 3.29 -8.03
C GLN A 78 -3.99 2.59 -8.55
N SER A 79 -3.07 2.20 -7.67
CA SER A 79 -1.82 1.59 -8.05
C SER A 79 -1.95 0.08 -8.26
N GLU A 80 -1.14 -0.48 -9.15
CA GLU A 80 -1.11 -1.92 -9.41
C GLU A 80 -0.72 -2.72 -8.15
N ALA A 81 0.21 -2.18 -7.35
CA ALA A 81 0.64 -2.79 -6.10
C ALA A 81 -0.50 -2.83 -5.06
N ALA A 82 -1.28 -1.74 -4.95
CA ALA A 82 -2.44 -1.67 -4.08
C ALA A 82 -3.52 -2.68 -4.52
N VAL A 83 -3.85 -2.72 -5.81
CA VAL A 83 -4.83 -3.68 -6.36
C VAL A 83 -4.41 -5.11 -6.07
N SER A 84 -3.12 -5.45 -6.28
CA SER A 84 -2.58 -6.78 -5.97
C SER A 84 -2.68 -7.11 -4.48
N ALA A 85 -2.29 -6.18 -3.59
CA ALA A 85 -2.35 -6.37 -2.14
C ALA A 85 -3.80 -6.54 -1.63
N LEU A 86 -4.72 -5.68 -2.06
CA LEU A 86 -6.15 -5.75 -1.73
C LEU A 86 -6.78 -7.04 -2.26
N THR A 87 -6.35 -7.50 -3.44
CA THR A 87 -6.77 -8.80 -3.98
C THR A 87 -6.31 -9.95 -3.10
N GLY A 88 -5.06 -9.91 -2.60
CA GLY A 88 -4.56 -10.88 -1.62
C GLY A 88 -5.43 -10.94 -0.36
N VAL A 89 -5.84 -9.78 0.16
CA VAL A 89 -6.76 -9.69 1.30
C VAL A 89 -8.13 -10.30 0.99
N LYS A 90 -8.71 -9.98 -0.18
CA LYS A 90 -9.99 -10.55 -0.63
C LYS A 90 -9.91 -12.08 -0.71
N ASN A 91 -8.84 -12.59 -1.31
CA ASN A 91 -8.59 -14.03 -1.42
C ASN A 91 -8.45 -14.70 -0.05
N PHE A 92 -7.82 -14.05 0.93
CA PHE A 92 -7.74 -14.55 2.30
C PHE A 92 -9.13 -14.77 2.91
N TYR A 93 -10.01 -13.76 2.86
CA TYR A 93 -11.37 -13.90 3.39
C TYR A 93 -12.18 -14.98 2.66
N MET A 94 -12.04 -15.08 1.33
CA MET A 94 -12.71 -16.11 0.54
C MET A 94 -12.19 -17.52 0.86
N MET A 95 -10.87 -17.71 0.87
CA MET A 95 -10.23 -19.01 1.12
C MET A 95 -10.56 -19.57 2.49
N HIS A 96 -10.62 -18.70 3.51
CA HIS A 96 -10.94 -19.09 4.87
C HIS A 96 -12.45 -19.02 5.21
N SER A 97 -13.30 -18.73 4.21
CA SER A 97 -14.77 -18.61 4.37
C SER A 97 -15.19 -17.67 5.50
N LEU A 98 -14.50 -16.54 5.62
CA LEU A 98 -14.70 -15.57 6.68
C LEU A 98 -15.63 -14.43 6.29
N PRO A 99 -16.43 -13.91 7.24
CA PRO A 99 -17.16 -12.68 7.01
C PRO A 99 -16.17 -11.53 6.83
N VAL A 100 -16.27 -10.84 5.69
CA VAL A 100 -15.52 -9.60 5.44
C VAL A 100 -16.08 -8.50 6.36
N PRO A 101 -15.24 -7.80 7.13
CA PRO A 101 -15.66 -6.67 7.95
C PRO A 101 -16.37 -5.59 7.12
N VAL A 102 -17.45 -5.02 7.67
CA VAL A 102 -18.36 -4.09 6.97
C VAL A 102 -17.60 -2.86 6.46
N GLU A 103 -16.58 -2.44 7.19
CA GLU A 103 -15.78 -1.25 6.91
C GLU A 103 -14.97 -1.39 5.61
N ILE A 104 -14.45 -2.59 5.33
CA ILE A 104 -13.59 -2.83 4.16
C ILE A 104 -14.27 -3.56 3.03
N LYS A 105 -15.47 -4.11 3.27
CA LYS A 105 -16.28 -4.74 2.25
C LYS A 105 -16.44 -3.89 0.97
N PRO A 106 -16.82 -2.59 1.02
CA PRO A 106 -16.97 -1.81 -0.21
C PRO A 106 -15.65 -1.66 -0.98
N ILE A 107 -14.51 -1.60 -0.30
CA ILE A 107 -13.18 -1.51 -0.91
C ILE A 107 -12.87 -2.81 -1.67
N LEU A 108 -13.07 -3.96 -1.03
CA LEU A 108 -12.78 -5.27 -1.64
C LEU A 108 -13.78 -5.64 -2.75
N ASP A 109 -15.03 -5.19 -2.65
CA ASP A 109 -16.06 -5.40 -3.67
C ASP A 109 -15.84 -4.52 -4.92
N ALA A 110 -15.20 -3.35 -4.77
CA ALA A 110 -14.86 -2.44 -5.87
C ALA A 110 -13.64 -2.89 -6.71
N LEU A 111 -12.91 -3.92 -6.27
CA LEU A 111 -11.76 -4.43 -7.01
C LEU A 111 -12.18 -5.00 -8.38
N PRO A 112 -11.36 -4.80 -9.43
CA PRO A 112 -11.65 -5.34 -10.75
C PRO A 112 -11.81 -6.86 -10.71
N ALA A 113 -12.77 -7.39 -11.48
CA ALA A 113 -12.95 -8.82 -11.64
C ALA A 113 -11.67 -9.42 -12.25
N GLN A 114 -11.18 -10.51 -11.66
CA GLN A 114 -10.01 -11.22 -12.19
C GLN A 114 -10.36 -11.86 -13.54
N PRO A 115 -9.45 -11.86 -14.51
CA PRO A 115 -9.58 -12.64 -15.74
C PRO A 115 -9.52 -14.15 -15.50
#